data_AF-A0A0L9VGN4-F1
#
_entry.id   AF-A0A0L9VGN4-F1
#
_cell.length_a   1.000
_cell.length_b   1.000
_cell.length_c   1.000
_cell.angle_alpha   90.00
_cell.angle_beta   90.00
_cell.angle_gamma   90.00
#
_symmetry.space_group_name_H-M   'P 1'
#
loop_
_entity.id
_entity.type
_entity.pdbx_description
1 polymer ?
#
loop_
_entity_poly.entity_id
_entity_poly.type
_entity_poly.pdbx_seq_one_letter_code
_entity_poly.pdbx_strand_id
1 'polypeptide(L)'
;MAEGSSNDAGKGKNIVEDKDYEREFQYKDEMQLEFVFNVGHVKDFELSMPYRAQLTNDKWNLFLRGPYFEDILLQFLKEEEDVKEGLPVTVYDKGGHEFPMMLKKFDKDSITYYVLNRGWFNFCDQKRLQENDVVALRTFRHAITDELSFVVTFTKMR
;
A
#
# COMPACT_ATOMS: atom_id res chain seq x y z
N MET A 1 -41.47 -37.84 -30.27
CA MET A 1 -41.79 -36.40 -30.30
C MET A 1 -41.02 -35.79 -29.14
N ALA A 2 -39.83 -35.19 -29.38
CA ALA A 2 -39.62 -33.76 -29.71
C ALA A 2 -40.21 -32.85 -28.60
N GLU A 3 -39.57 -31.86 -28.00
CA GLU A 3 -38.28 -31.12 -28.09
C GLU A 3 -38.17 -30.35 -26.75
N GLY A 4 -36.98 -30.12 -26.21
CA GLY A 4 -36.34 -28.80 -26.19
C GLY A 4 -36.07 -28.39 -24.73
N SER A 5 -34.83 -28.23 -24.28
CA SER A 5 -33.84 -27.17 -24.54
C SER A 5 -33.91 -25.99 -23.55
N SER A 6 -32.74 -25.69 -22.95
CA SER A 6 -32.27 -24.39 -22.43
C SER A 6 -32.88 -23.84 -21.13
N ASN A 7 -32.16 -23.17 -20.22
CA ASN A 7 -30.93 -22.39 -20.35
C ASN A 7 -30.04 -22.49 -19.10
N ASP A 8 -28.75 -22.68 -19.34
CA ASP A 8 -27.64 -22.27 -18.48
C ASP A 8 -27.28 -20.83 -18.85
N ALA A 9 -27.53 -19.86 -17.97
CA ALA A 9 -27.12 -18.47 -18.16
C ALA A 9 -27.19 -17.67 -16.84
N GLY A 10 -26.13 -17.73 -16.03
CA GLY A 10 -26.12 -16.99 -14.77
C GLY A 10 -24.79 -16.78 -14.06
N LYS A 11 -23.63 -16.86 -14.75
CA LYS A 11 -22.32 -16.70 -14.08
C LYS A 11 -21.32 -15.74 -14.72
N GLY A 12 -21.69 -15.02 -15.79
CA GLY A 12 -20.75 -14.22 -16.58
C GLY A 12 -20.63 -12.73 -16.24
N LYS A 13 -21.58 -12.12 -15.51
CA LYS A 13 -21.67 -10.64 -15.43
C LYS A 13 -20.83 -9.99 -14.32
N ASN A 14 -20.69 -10.63 -13.15
CA ASN A 14 -19.94 -10.03 -12.03
C ASN A 14 -18.41 -10.00 -12.24
N ILE A 15 -17.86 -10.96 -13.00
CA ILE A 15 -16.39 -11.10 -13.16
C ILE A 15 -15.80 -9.99 -14.05
N VAL A 16 -16.59 -9.40 -14.95
CA VAL A 16 -16.11 -8.36 -15.88
C VAL A 16 -16.15 -6.99 -15.20
N GLU A 17 -17.21 -6.68 -14.46
CA GLU A 17 -17.35 -5.40 -13.73
C GLU A 17 -16.31 -5.25 -12.61
N ASP A 18 -16.04 -6.30 -11.83
CA ASP A 18 -15.01 -6.29 -10.78
C ASP A 18 -13.60 -6.07 -11.38
N LYS A 19 -13.30 -6.70 -12.52
CA LYS A 19 -12.00 -6.56 -13.18
C LYS A 19 -11.77 -5.18 -13.79
N ASP A 20 -12.81 -4.54 -14.30
CA ASP A 20 -12.69 -3.19 -14.84
C ASP A 20 -12.53 -2.15 -13.73
N TYR A 21 -13.21 -2.36 -12.58
CA TYR A 21 -13.03 -1.53 -11.39
C TYR A 21 -11.62 -1.64 -10.80
N GLU A 22 -11.07 -2.85 -10.68
CA GLU A 22 -9.69 -3.07 -10.24
C GLU A 22 -8.66 -2.43 -11.17
N ARG A 23 -8.90 -2.50 -12.49
CA ARG A 23 -8.01 -1.91 -13.51
C ARG A 23 -8.00 -0.38 -13.43
N GLU A 24 -9.17 0.23 -13.22
CA GLU A 24 -9.28 1.68 -13.04
C GLU A 24 -8.57 2.14 -11.76
N PHE A 25 -8.69 1.38 -10.67
CA PHE A 25 -7.96 1.62 -9.43
C PHE A 25 -6.46 1.55 -9.62
N GLN A 26 -5.98 0.52 -10.31
CA GLN A 26 -4.55 0.36 -10.60
C GLN A 26 -4.03 1.52 -11.45
N TYR A 27 -4.74 1.91 -12.50
CA TYR A 27 -4.36 3.03 -13.36
C TYR A 27 -4.26 4.35 -12.58
N LYS A 28 -5.25 4.65 -11.73
CA LYS A 28 -5.25 5.86 -10.89
C LYS A 28 -4.09 5.89 -9.89
N ASP A 29 -3.65 4.73 -9.39
CA ASP A 29 -2.51 4.68 -8.49
C ASP A 29 -1.18 4.85 -9.20
N GLU A 30 -1.01 4.28 -10.40
CA GLU A 30 0.22 4.47 -11.19
C GLU A 30 0.43 5.94 -11.57
N MET A 31 -0.62 6.67 -11.96
CA MET A 31 -0.51 8.11 -12.23
C MET A 31 -0.07 8.92 -11.01
N GLN A 32 -0.34 8.43 -9.80
CA GLN A 32 0.05 9.12 -8.56
C GLN A 32 1.54 8.90 -8.22
N LEU A 33 2.26 8.05 -8.95
CA LEU A 33 3.69 7.80 -8.76
C LEU A 33 4.59 8.64 -9.66
N GLU A 34 4.04 9.23 -10.73
CA GLU A 34 4.81 9.94 -11.75
C GLU A 34 5.74 10.99 -11.14
N PHE A 35 5.26 11.75 -10.15
CA PHE A 35 6.09 12.75 -9.47
C PHE A 35 7.30 12.12 -8.78
N VAL A 36 7.11 11.06 -8.00
CA VAL A 36 8.16 10.42 -7.19
C VAL A 36 9.26 9.83 -8.06
N PHE A 37 8.91 9.30 -9.24
CA PHE A 37 9.90 8.87 -10.22
C PHE A 37 10.62 10.05 -10.88
N ASN A 38 9.90 11.10 -11.26
CA ASN A 38 10.48 12.25 -11.94
C ASN A 38 11.45 13.05 -11.08
N VAL A 39 11.23 13.10 -9.76
CA VAL A 39 12.17 13.74 -8.82
C VAL A 39 13.38 12.86 -8.47
N GLY A 40 13.42 11.61 -8.96
CA GLY A 40 14.55 10.71 -8.77
C GLY A 40 14.68 10.17 -7.34
N HIS A 41 13.58 10.09 -6.59
CA HIS A 41 13.62 9.54 -5.23
C HIS A 41 13.81 8.03 -5.23
N VAL A 42 13.36 7.32 -6.26
CA VAL A 42 13.41 5.84 -6.31
C VAL A 42 14.75 5.38 -6.86
N LYS A 43 15.56 4.74 -6.01
CA LYS A 43 16.83 4.13 -6.42
C LYS A 43 16.59 3.10 -7.52
N ASP A 44 17.36 3.22 -8.60
CA ASP A 44 17.32 2.30 -9.75
C ASP A 44 15.92 2.11 -10.38
N PHE A 45 14.99 3.02 -10.10
CA PHE A 45 13.55 2.88 -10.43
C PHE A 45 12.91 1.60 -9.86
N GLU A 46 13.51 1.00 -8.83
CA GLU A 46 13.01 -0.20 -8.17
C GLU A 46 11.98 0.16 -7.09
N LEU A 47 10.72 -0.17 -7.41
CA LEU A 47 9.57 0.07 -6.56
C LEU A 47 8.77 -1.22 -6.44
N SER A 48 8.32 -1.56 -5.23
CA SER A 48 7.51 -2.77 -5.03
C SER A 48 6.16 -2.69 -5.73
N MET A 49 5.52 -3.86 -5.91
CA MET A 49 4.09 -3.91 -6.17
C MET A 49 3.31 -3.26 -5.01
N PRO A 50 2.14 -2.64 -5.29
CA PRO A 50 1.33 -2.00 -4.26
C PRO A 50 0.77 -3.01 -3.27
N TYR A 51 1.06 -2.80 -1.99
CA TYR A 51 0.33 -3.42 -0.90
C TYR A 51 -0.89 -2.54 -0.56
N ARG A 52 -2.09 -3.09 -0.69
CA ARG A 52 -3.33 -2.36 -0.42
C ARG A 52 -3.85 -2.66 0.97
N ALA A 53 -4.22 -1.60 1.69
CA ALA A 53 -4.86 -1.70 2.99
C ALA A 53 -6.08 -0.78 3.04
N GLN A 54 -7.19 -1.30 3.55
CA GLN A 54 -8.34 -0.48 3.95
C GLN A 54 -8.06 0.12 5.33
N LEU A 55 -8.27 1.42 5.48
CA LEU A 55 -8.05 2.11 6.73
C LEU A 55 -9.11 1.72 7.76
N THR A 56 -8.64 1.46 8.98
CA THR A 56 -9.49 1.27 10.15
C THR A 56 -9.77 2.62 10.80
N ASN A 57 -10.52 2.61 11.91
CA ASN A 57 -10.72 3.80 12.74
C ASN A 57 -9.46 4.21 13.54
N ASP A 58 -8.39 3.41 13.55
CA ASP A 58 -7.13 3.77 14.20
C ASP A 58 -6.34 4.75 13.32
N LYS A 59 -6.41 6.04 13.69
CA LYS A 59 -5.68 7.10 12.98
C LYS A 59 -4.22 7.22 13.41
N TRP A 60 -3.77 6.50 14.44
CA TRP A 60 -2.40 6.57 14.95
C TRP A 60 -1.48 5.54 14.30
N ASN A 61 -2.06 4.43 13.84
CA ASN A 61 -1.32 3.29 13.33
C ASN A 61 -1.92 2.78 12.01
N LEU A 62 -1.08 2.60 10.99
CA LEU A 62 -1.43 1.76 9.85
C LEU A 62 -0.94 0.34 10.11
N PHE A 63 -1.87 -0.59 10.31
CA PHE A 63 -1.54 -2.02 10.43
C PHE A 63 -1.47 -2.67 9.05
N LEU A 64 -0.32 -3.23 8.73
CA LEU A 64 -0.01 -3.96 7.52
C LEU A 64 0.11 -5.44 7.89
N ARG A 65 -0.81 -6.25 7.38
CA ARG A 65 -0.96 -7.64 7.81
C ARG A 65 -0.38 -8.61 6.78
N GLY A 66 0.28 -9.64 7.31
CA GLY A 66 0.43 -10.92 6.61
C GLY A 66 1.73 -11.09 5.82
N PRO A 67 1.99 -12.34 5.39
CA PRO A 67 3.26 -12.76 4.79
C PRO A 67 3.58 -11.98 3.51
N TYR A 68 2.56 -11.58 2.75
CA TYR A 68 2.77 -10.85 1.49
C TYR A 68 3.46 -9.49 1.68
N PHE A 69 3.13 -8.74 2.74
CA PHE A 69 3.85 -7.49 3.01
C PHE A 69 5.28 -7.75 3.47
N GLU A 70 5.48 -8.80 4.28
CA GLU A 70 6.81 -9.21 4.74
C GLU A 70 7.71 -9.60 3.57
N ASP A 71 7.21 -10.40 2.64
CA ASP A 71 7.96 -10.81 1.43
C ASP A 71 8.37 -9.61 0.58
N ILE A 72 7.50 -8.60 0.45
CA ILE A 72 7.84 -7.33 -0.22
C ILE A 72 8.93 -6.61 0.57
N LEU A 73 8.72 -6.40 1.87
CA LEU A 73 9.62 -5.63 2.72
C LEU A 73 11.03 -6.22 2.78
N LEU A 74 11.14 -7.54 2.89
CA LEU A 74 12.41 -8.27 2.97
C LEU A 74 13.28 -8.10 1.71
N GLN A 75 12.69 -7.83 0.55
CA GLN A 75 13.46 -7.56 -0.68
C GLN A 75 14.19 -6.22 -0.62
N PHE A 76 13.71 -5.28 0.20
CA PHE A 76 14.28 -3.93 0.29
C PHE A 76 15.07 -3.72 1.57
N LEU A 77 14.87 -4.52 2.63
CA LEU A 77 15.62 -4.42 3.89
C LEU A 77 17.10 -4.79 3.71
N LYS A 78 17.96 -4.07 4.43
CA LYS A 78 19.38 -4.40 4.58
C LYS A 78 19.58 -5.26 5.83
N GLU A 79 20.70 -5.99 5.88
CA GLU A 79 20.98 -6.93 6.97
C GLU A 79 21.03 -6.25 8.35
N GLU A 80 21.50 -5.00 8.41
CA GLU A 80 21.61 -4.20 9.63
C GLU A 80 20.30 -3.55 10.11
N GLU A 81 19.23 -3.60 9.31
CA GLU A 81 17.97 -2.92 9.63
C GLU A 81 17.01 -3.82 10.41
N ASP A 82 16.80 -3.49 11.68
CA ASP A 82 15.90 -4.26 12.55
C ASP A 82 14.54 -3.56 12.78
N VAL A 83 13.53 -4.06 12.08
CA VAL A 83 12.13 -3.63 12.21
C VAL A 83 11.50 -3.98 13.56
N LYS A 84 12.06 -4.89 14.36
CA LYS A 84 11.52 -5.22 15.69
C LYS A 84 11.79 -4.12 16.71
N GLU A 85 12.97 -3.53 16.69
CA GLU A 85 13.33 -2.38 17.53
C GLU A 85 12.64 -1.10 17.05
N GLY A 86 12.29 -1.07 15.76
CA GLY A 86 11.64 0.04 15.09
C GLY A 86 12.63 0.73 14.17
N LEU A 87 12.25 0.82 12.90
CA LEU A 87 13.04 1.42 11.83
C LEU A 87 12.44 2.78 11.44
N PRO A 88 13.17 3.89 11.60
CA PRO A 88 12.77 5.17 11.04
C PRO A 88 12.69 5.06 9.52
N VAL A 89 11.60 5.56 8.94
CA VAL A 89 11.37 5.52 7.49
C VAL A 89 10.72 6.81 7.05
N THR A 90 10.91 7.16 5.78
CA THR A 90 10.21 8.30 5.17
C THR A 90 9.09 7.81 4.28
N VAL A 91 7.89 8.32 4.50
CA VAL A 91 6.73 8.08 3.64
C VAL A 91 6.49 9.30 2.78
N TYR A 92 6.37 9.09 1.48
CA TYR A 92 6.09 10.12 0.50
C TYR A 92 4.63 10.03 0.06
N ASP A 93 3.97 11.17 -0.14
CA ASP A 93 2.71 11.20 -0.88
C ASP A 93 2.94 11.35 -2.39
N LYS A 94 1.86 11.37 -3.16
CA LYS A 94 1.89 11.59 -4.62
C LYS A 94 2.52 12.91 -5.08
N GLY A 95 2.65 13.89 -4.20
CA GLY A 95 3.31 15.17 -4.47
C GLY A 95 4.76 15.19 -3.99
N GLY A 96 5.29 14.04 -3.54
CA GLY A 96 6.63 13.91 -2.97
C GLY A 96 6.81 14.60 -1.63
N HIS A 97 5.73 14.97 -0.93
CA HIS A 97 5.84 15.51 0.42
C HIS A 97 6.26 14.41 1.38
N GLU A 98 7.22 14.72 2.23
CA GLU A 98 7.81 13.81 3.19
C GLU A 98 7.04 13.75 4.51
N PHE A 99 6.84 12.53 4.99
CA PHE A 99 6.23 12.21 6.27
C PHE A 99 7.15 11.23 7.00
N PRO A 100 8.00 11.72 7.91
CA PRO A 100 8.78 10.84 8.78
C PRO A 100 7.84 9.95 9.60
N MET A 101 8.14 8.65 9.62
CA MET A 101 7.38 7.64 10.36
C MET A 101 8.33 6.61 10.98
N MET A 102 7.75 5.71 11.76
CA MET A 102 8.44 4.55 12.33
C MET A 102 7.74 3.29 11.85
N LEU A 103 8.49 2.40 11.20
CA LEU A 103 8.06 1.06 10.85
C LEU A 103 8.43 0.11 11.98
N LYS A 104 7.46 -0.63 12.51
CA LYS A 104 7.69 -1.61 13.57
C LYS A 104 7.01 -2.94 13.32
N LYS A 105 7.74 -4.03 13.51
CA LYS A 105 7.20 -5.40 13.54
C LYS A 105 6.60 -5.68 14.93
N PHE A 106 5.39 -6.23 14.95
CA PHE A 106 4.66 -6.57 16.16
C PHE A 106 3.99 -7.94 16.01
N ASP A 107 4.32 -8.87 16.89
CA ASP A 107 3.72 -10.20 16.93
C ASP A 107 2.68 -10.26 18.06
N LYS A 108 1.43 -10.60 17.73
CA LYS A 108 0.35 -10.77 18.70
C LYS A 108 -0.54 -11.94 18.34
N ASP A 109 -0.76 -12.83 19.31
CA ASP A 109 -1.64 -14.01 19.16
C ASP A 109 -1.28 -14.85 17.91
N SER A 110 0.02 -15.05 17.67
CA SER A 110 0.59 -15.74 16.49
C SER A 110 0.35 -15.05 15.15
N ILE A 111 -0.08 -13.78 15.15
CA ILE A 111 -0.21 -12.95 13.96
C ILE A 111 0.90 -11.90 13.97
N THR A 112 1.69 -11.88 12.91
CA THR A 112 2.67 -10.83 12.65
C THR A 112 2.01 -9.65 11.95
N TYR A 113 2.25 -8.46 12.51
CA TYR A 113 1.87 -7.17 11.95
C TYR A 113 3.12 -6.34 11.72
N TYR A 114 3.07 -5.54 10.67
CA TYR A 114 3.94 -4.39 10.50
C TYR A 114 3.11 -3.14 10.70
N VAL A 115 3.68 -2.16 11.39
CA VAL A 115 2.96 -0.94 11.76
C VAL A 115 3.74 0.27 11.34
N LEU A 116 3.13 1.14 10.53
CA LEU A 116 3.61 2.52 10.37
C LEU A 116 2.93 3.38 11.43
N ASN A 117 3.74 3.96 12.31
CA ASN A 117 3.30 4.84 13.39
C ASN A 117 4.20 6.08 13.49
N ARG A 118 4.01 6.91 14.53
CA ARG A 118 4.80 8.14 14.78
C ARG A 118 4.90 9.06 13.55
N GLY A 119 3.75 9.36 12.94
CA GLY A 119 3.64 10.22 11.77
C GLY A 119 2.42 9.91 10.92
N TRP A 120 1.90 8.68 11.05
CA TRP A 120 0.68 8.23 10.36
C TRP A 120 -0.54 9.13 10.61
N PHE A 121 -0.76 9.57 11.84
CA PHE A 121 -1.85 10.50 12.16
C PHE A 121 -1.76 11.80 11.36
N ASN A 122 -0.57 12.40 11.28
CA ASN A 122 -0.36 13.64 10.53
C ASN A 122 -0.60 13.42 9.04
N PHE A 123 -0.19 12.27 8.50
CA PHE A 123 -0.49 11.90 7.12
C PHE A 123 -2.00 11.82 6.88
N CYS A 124 -2.73 11.08 7.71
CA CYS A 124 -4.18 10.96 7.62
C CYS A 124 -4.88 12.31 7.74
N ASP A 125 -4.48 13.16 8.68
CA ASP A 125 -5.07 14.48 8.90
C ASP A 125 -4.85 15.40 7.68
N GLN A 126 -3.61 15.54 7.22
CA GLN A 126 -3.28 16.39 6.07
C GLN A 126 -3.92 15.91 4.77
N LYS A 127 -4.00 14.59 4.55
CA LYS A 127 -4.65 14.01 3.37
C LYS A 127 -6.16 13.86 3.55
N ARG A 128 -6.70 14.20 4.73
CA ARG A 128 -8.10 14.06 5.13
C ARG A 128 -8.63 12.66 4.85
N LEU A 129 -7.89 11.65 5.28
CA LEU A 129 -8.26 10.24 5.16
C LEU A 129 -9.15 9.83 6.34
N GLN A 130 -10.11 8.97 6.06
CA GLN A 130 -11.07 8.45 7.02
C GLN A 130 -11.05 6.91 7.03
N GLU A 131 -11.78 6.35 7.98
CA GLU A 131 -12.09 4.92 7.99
C GLU A 131 -12.70 4.50 6.63
N ASN A 132 -12.35 3.29 6.18
CA ASN A 132 -12.73 2.70 4.89
C ASN A 132 -12.04 3.27 3.65
N ASP A 133 -11.33 4.40 3.73
CA ASP A 133 -10.44 4.81 2.63
C ASP A 133 -9.42 3.69 2.36
N VAL A 134 -9.00 3.55 1.11
CA VAL A 134 -8.01 2.54 0.71
C VAL A 134 -6.70 3.22 0.42
N VAL A 135 -5.62 2.75 1.03
CA VAL A 135 -4.26 3.17 0.74
C VAL A 135 -3.52 2.09 -0.02
N ALA A 136 -2.64 2.50 -0.92
CA ALA A 136 -1.67 1.63 -1.58
C ALA A 136 -0.27 2.08 -1.18
N LEU A 137 0.45 1.18 -0.52
CA LEU A 137 1.81 1.37 -0.05
C LEU A 137 2.76 0.66 -1.02
N ARG A 138 3.77 1.36 -1.52
CA ARG A 138 4.88 0.74 -2.25
C ARG A 138 6.19 1.05 -1.55
N THR A 139 7.02 0.01 -1.42
CA THR A 139 8.32 0.05 -0.75
C THR A 139 9.41 0.31 -1.77
N PHE A 140 10.39 1.14 -1.40
CA PHE A 140 11.58 1.39 -2.23
C PHE A 140 12.76 1.81 -1.37
N ARG A 141 13.93 1.91 -2.01
CA ARG A 141 15.12 2.55 -1.45
C ARG A 141 15.28 3.95 -2.00
N HIS A 142 15.51 4.93 -1.14
CA HIS A 142 15.74 6.29 -1.59
C HIS A 142 17.06 6.40 -2.38
N ALA A 143 17.07 7.05 -3.53
CA ALA A 143 18.23 7.07 -4.44
C ALA A 143 19.49 7.72 -3.84
N ILE A 144 19.32 8.71 -2.96
CA ILE A 144 20.44 9.47 -2.39
C ILE A 144 20.88 8.89 -1.05
N THR A 145 19.92 8.64 -0.15
CA THR A 145 20.21 8.22 1.24
C THR A 145 20.28 6.71 1.38
N ASP A 146 19.76 5.97 0.39
CA ASP A 146 19.64 4.50 0.42
C ASP A 146 18.88 3.99 1.65
N GLU A 147 18.03 4.85 2.22
CA GLU A 147 17.13 4.55 3.33
C GLU A 147 15.87 3.87 2.81
N LEU A 148 15.33 2.94 3.59
CA LEU A 148 14.05 2.33 3.32
C LEU A 148 12.96 3.41 3.37
N SER A 149 12.20 3.50 2.29
CA SER A 149 11.17 4.51 2.10
C SER A 149 9.90 3.91 1.53
N PHE A 150 8.80 4.64 1.66
CA PHE A 150 7.52 4.23 1.09
C PHE A 150 6.87 5.36 0.33
N VAL A 151 6.11 5.04 -0.70
CA VAL A 151 5.14 5.97 -1.30
C VAL A 151 3.73 5.48 -1.00
N VAL A 152 2.89 6.38 -0.54
CA VAL A 152 1.47 6.13 -0.26
C VAL A 152 0.60 6.88 -1.27
N THR A 153 -0.16 6.11 -2.03
CA THR A 153 -1.30 6.62 -2.80
C THR A 153 -2.59 6.20 -2.11
N PHE A 154 -3.70 6.85 -2.42
CA PHE A 154 -4.96 6.54 -1.76
C PHE A 154 -6.17 6.80 -2.65
N THR A 155 -7.24 6.07 -2.35
CA THR A 155 -8.57 6.31 -2.89
C THR A 155 -9.53 6.53 -1.73
N LYS A 156 -10.25 7.64 -1.79
CA LYS A 156 -11.26 7.96 -0.78
C LYS A 156 -12.55 7.24 -1.08
N MET A 157 -13.04 6.48 -0.11
CA MET A 157 -14.33 5.81 -0.19
C MET A 157 -15.38 6.79 0.34
N ARG A 158 -16.44 7.00 -0.44
CA ARG A 158 -17.49 7.98 -0.14
C ARG A 158 -18.48 7.47 0.89
#